data_AF-A0A8T0BR97-F1
#
_entry.id   AF-A0A8T0BR97-F1
#
_cell.length_a   1.000
_cell.length_b   1.000
_cell.length_c   1.000
_cell.angle_alpha   90.00
_cell.angle_beta   90.00
_cell.angle_gamma   90.00
#
_symmetry.space_group_name_H-M   'P 1'
#
loop_
_entity.id
_entity.type
_entity.pdbx_description
1 polymer ?
#
loop_
_entity_poly.entity_id
_entity_poly.type
_entity_poly.pdbx_seq_one_letter_code
_entity_poly.pdbx_strand_id
1 'polypeptide(L)'
;QISYLYSLLSGTSSPLDPLRRVWERDMGQSFTDDEWLSIREEVFHKSISSSVHEQNFKFIYRIYLTPVRLHKMYPNVSRMCFKCKSEIGTLMHLFWDCKKIKPFWQ
;
A
#
# COMPACT_ATOMS: atom_id res chain seq x y z
N GLN A 1 28.06 7.97 -19.56
CA GLN A 1 26.70 7.46 -19.84
C GLN A 1 25.96 7.06 -18.55
N ILE A 2 26.55 6.30 -17.62
CA ILE A 2 25.93 5.96 -16.33
C ILE A 2 25.63 7.22 -15.46
N SER A 3 26.56 8.18 -15.43
CA SER A 3 26.39 9.45 -14.67
C SER A 3 25.22 10.32 -15.15
N TYR A 4 24.92 10.33 -16.44
CA TYR A 4 23.79 11.09 -17.01
C TYR A 4 22.44 10.43 -16.67
N LEU A 5 22.38 9.10 -16.75
CA LEU A 5 21.21 8.34 -16.32
C LEU A 5 20.96 8.51 -14.81
N TYR A 6 22.03 8.53 -14.00
CA TYR A 6 21.90 8.78 -12.56
C TYR A 6 21.36 10.18 -12.27
N SER A 7 21.87 11.23 -12.92
CA SER A 7 21.35 12.60 -12.75
C SER A 7 19.88 12.75 -13.16
N LEU A 8 19.45 12.02 -14.19
CA LEU A 8 18.06 11.96 -14.63
C LEU A 8 17.18 11.28 -13.58
N LEU A 9 17.60 10.14 -13.04
CA LEU A 9 16.84 9.41 -12.01
C LEU A 9 16.81 10.16 -10.67
N SER A 10 17.89 10.85 -10.29
CA SER A 10 17.95 11.64 -9.05
C SER A 10 17.04 12.87 -9.06
N GLY A 11 16.69 13.37 -10.25
CA GLY A 11 15.75 14.50 -10.42
C GLY A 11 14.28 14.08 -10.50
N THR A 12 13.97 12.78 -10.47
CA THR A 12 12.58 12.31 -10.55
C THR A 12 11.88 12.39 -9.19
N SER A 13 10.59 12.78 -9.23
CA SER A 13 9.68 12.66 -8.08
C SER A 13 9.69 11.22 -7.57
N SER A 14 9.45 11.04 -6.27
CA SER A 14 9.48 9.70 -5.67
C SER A 14 8.48 8.77 -6.37
N PRO A 15 8.82 7.49 -6.56
CA PRO A 15 7.87 6.51 -7.10
C PRO A 15 6.62 6.33 -6.23
N LEU A 16 6.62 6.85 -4.99
CA LEU A 16 5.45 6.89 -4.12
C LEU A 16 4.47 8.02 -4.47
N ASP A 17 4.93 9.13 -5.06
CA ASP A 17 4.08 10.31 -5.27
C ASP A 17 2.82 10.03 -6.12
N PRO A 18 2.87 9.18 -7.18
CA PRO A 18 1.67 8.76 -7.90
C PRO A 18 0.69 7.95 -7.05
N LEU A 19 1.16 7.26 -6.00
CA LEU A 19 0.33 6.43 -5.14
C LEU A 19 -0.48 7.23 -4.13
N ARG A 20 -0.06 8.47 -3.81
CA ARG A 20 -0.79 9.36 -2.90
C ARG A 20 -2.27 9.45 -3.27
N ARG A 21 -2.58 9.79 -4.53
CA ARG A 21 -3.97 9.91 -5.01
C ARG A 21 -4.77 8.62 -4.88
N VAL A 22 -4.10 7.47 -5.01
CA VAL A 22 -4.75 6.16 -4.89
C VAL A 22 -5.09 5.87 -3.42
N TRP A 23 -4.21 6.25 -2.50
CA TRP A 23 -4.46 6.17 -1.06
C TRP A 23 -5.54 7.15 -0.60
N GLU A 24 -5.50 8.39 -1.08
CA GLU A 24 -6.51 9.41 -0.77
C GLU A 24 -7.91 8.97 -1.17
N ARG A 25 -8.04 8.41 -2.39
CA ARG A 25 -9.33 7.88 -2.87
C ARG A 25 -9.81 6.71 -2.02
N ASP A 26 -8.93 5.79 -1.66
CA ASP A 26 -9.33 4.57 -0.95
C ASP A 26 -9.65 4.85 0.53
N MET A 27 -9.03 5.88 1.14
CA MET A 27 -9.30 6.32 2.51
C MET A 27 -10.38 7.41 2.59
N GLY A 28 -10.72 8.05 1.47
CA GLY A 28 -11.67 9.17 1.45
C GLY A 28 -11.16 10.44 2.12
N GLN A 29 -9.83 10.61 2.22
CA GLN A 29 -9.18 11.77 2.83
C GLN A 29 -8.05 12.30 1.94
N SER A 30 -7.85 13.61 1.89
CA SER A 30 -6.69 14.22 1.23
C SER A 30 -5.52 14.28 2.21
N PHE A 31 -4.30 14.10 1.72
CA PHE A 31 -3.09 14.40 2.48
C PHE A 31 -2.57 15.78 2.07
N THR A 32 -1.93 16.49 2.99
CA THR A 32 -1.05 17.62 2.68
C THR A 32 0.31 17.11 2.20
N ASP A 33 1.12 18.00 1.63
CA ASP A 33 2.48 17.63 1.19
C ASP A 33 3.36 17.21 2.37
N ASP A 34 3.26 17.92 3.50
CA ASP A 34 4.01 17.60 4.73
C ASP A 34 3.58 16.25 5.34
N GLU A 35 2.28 15.97 5.38
CA GLU A 35 1.78 14.66 5.85
C GLU A 35 2.28 13.52 4.94
N TRP A 36 2.25 13.73 3.62
CA TRP A 36 2.72 12.73 2.68
C TRP A 36 4.23 12.50 2.78
N LEU A 37 5.02 13.57 2.94
CA LEU A 37 6.45 13.49 3.17
C LEU A 37 6.76 12.74 4.46
N SER A 38 6.04 13.05 5.55
CA SER A 38 6.19 12.35 6.82
C SER A 38 5.89 10.86 6.68
N ILE A 39 4.76 10.47 6.07
CA ILE A 39 4.43 9.07 5.80
C ILE A 39 5.57 8.37 5.04
N ARG A 40 6.13 9.03 4.03
CA ARG A 40 7.22 8.46 3.23
C ARG A 40 8.47 8.22 4.07
N GLU A 41 8.89 9.16 4.90
CA GLU A 41 10.06 9.00 5.76
C GLU A 41 9.84 7.91 6.81
N GLU A 42 8.68 7.92 7.45
CA GLU A 42 8.28 6.99 8.52
C GLU A 42 8.31 5.53 8.07
N VAL A 43 7.79 5.24 6.88
CA VAL A 43 7.70 3.89 6.30
C VAL A 43 9.08 3.23 6.18
N PHE A 44 10.13 3.98 5.86
CA PHE A 44 11.48 3.45 5.59
C PHE A 44 12.48 3.63 6.74
N HIS A 45 12.25 4.57 7.65
CA HIS A 45 13.28 5.00 8.60
C HIS A 45 13.20 4.32 9.98
N LYS A 46 12.04 3.81 10.40
CA LYS A 46 11.80 3.52 11.83
C LYS A 46 11.94 2.08 12.32
N SER A 47 12.21 1.09 11.46
CA SER A 47 12.32 -0.31 11.91
C SER A 47 13.70 -0.93 11.66
N ILE A 48 14.26 -1.52 12.71
CA ILE A 48 15.49 -2.33 12.65
C ILE A 48 15.20 -3.71 12.01
N SER A 49 13.96 -4.16 12.03
CA SER A 49 13.57 -5.45 11.47
C SER A 49 13.36 -5.37 9.96
N SER A 50 14.13 -6.15 9.21
CA SER A 50 13.97 -6.33 7.77
C SER A 50 12.55 -6.81 7.41
N SER A 51 11.95 -7.66 8.25
CA SER A 51 10.60 -8.16 8.04
C SER A 51 9.54 -7.06 8.17
N VAL A 52 9.72 -6.12 9.10
CA VAL A 52 8.80 -4.97 9.23
C VAL A 52 9.00 -4.01 8.07
N HIS A 53 10.25 -3.75 7.68
CA HIS A 53 10.56 -2.93 6.52
C HIS A 53 9.91 -3.50 5.24
N GLU A 54 10.00 -4.81 5.02
CA GLU A 54 9.37 -5.48 3.89
C GLU A 54 7.84 -5.37 3.92
N GLN A 55 7.22 -5.50 5.09
CA GLN A 55 5.78 -5.35 5.27
C GLN A 55 5.33 -3.92 4.96
N ASN A 56 6.02 -2.92 5.51
CA ASN A 56 5.74 -1.51 5.24
C ASN A 56 5.90 -1.18 3.75
N PHE A 57 6.97 -1.66 3.12
CA PHE A 57 7.19 -1.52 1.68
C PHE A 57 6.03 -2.13 0.88
N LYS A 58 5.69 -3.40 1.13
CA LYS A 58 4.59 -4.09 0.44
C LYS A 58 3.25 -3.39 0.64
N PHE A 59 3.03 -2.81 1.81
CA PHE A 59 1.81 -2.08 2.14
C PHE A 59 1.75 -0.76 1.37
N ILE A 60 2.71 0.13 1.55
CA ILE A 60 2.67 1.48 0.96
C ILE A 60 2.65 1.43 -0.57
N TYR A 61 3.40 0.50 -1.17
CA TYR A 61 3.45 0.27 -2.61
C TYR A 61 2.29 -0.59 -3.12
N ARG A 62 1.42 -1.06 -2.21
CA ARG A 62 0.22 -1.83 -2.51
C ARG A 62 0.53 -3.10 -3.32
N ILE A 63 1.61 -3.78 -2.98
CA ILE A 63 2.11 -4.97 -3.70
C ILE A 63 1.29 -6.21 -3.37
N TYR A 64 0.63 -6.24 -2.21
CA TYR A 64 -0.19 -7.38 -1.79
C TYR A 64 -1.21 -7.81 -2.86
N LEU A 65 -1.25 -9.13 -3.11
CA LEU A 65 -2.23 -9.77 -3.97
C LEU A 65 -3.55 -9.92 -3.22
N THR A 66 -4.40 -8.90 -3.35
CA THR A 66 -5.74 -8.91 -2.77
C THR A 66 -6.67 -9.85 -3.56
N PRO A 67 -7.74 -10.38 -2.95
CA PRO A 67 -8.76 -11.15 -3.67
C PRO A 67 -9.30 -10.45 -4.91
N VAL A 68 -9.47 -9.12 -4.86
CA VAL A 68 -9.90 -8.35 -6.04
C VAL A 68 -8.84 -8.38 -7.14
N ARG A 69 -7.55 -8.29 -6.82
CA ARG A 69 -6.48 -8.39 -7.83
C ARG A 69 -6.38 -9.80 -8.39
N LEU A 70 -6.46 -10.81 -7.54
CA LEU A 70 -6.46 -12.21 -7.98
C LEU A 70 -7.64 -12.53 -8.87
N HIS A 71 -8.85 -12.10 -8.52
CA HIS A 71 -10.04 -12.31 -9.35
C HIS A 71 -9.91 -11.64 -10.74
N LYS A 72 -9.25 -10.48 -10.82
CA LYS A 72 -8.97 -9.83 -12.11
C LYS A 72 -7.97 -10.61 -12.98
N MET A 73 -7.00 -11.29 -12.36
CA MET A 73 -6.02 -12.13 -13.07
C MET A 73 -6.59 -13.50 -13.43
N TYR A 74 -7.37 -14.07 -12.50
CA TYR A 74 -7.94 -15.41 -12.54
C TYR A 74 -9.43 -15.32 -12.19
N PRO A 75 -10.32 -15.17 -13.18
CA PRO A 75 -11.76 -14.93 -12.94
C PRO A 75 -12.46 -16.03 -12.14
N ASN A 76 -11.91 -17.25 -12.12
CA ASN A 76 -12.40 -18.37 -11.32
C ASN A 76 -12.09 -18.24 -9.81
N VAL A 77 -11.17 -17.36 -9.41
CA VAL A 77 -10.86 -17.11 -8.01
C VAL A 77 -11.86 -16.11 -7.44
N SER A 78 -12.46 -16.41 -6.28
CA SER A 78 -13.42 -15.50 -5.63
C SER A 78 -12.77 -14.17 -5.23
N ARG A 79 -13.48 -13.06 -5.49
CA ARG A 79 -13.10 -11.71 -5.03
C ARG A 79 -13.38 -11.45 -3.54
N MET A 80 -13.87 -12.45 -2.81
CA MET A 80 -14.19 -12.35 -1.38
C MET A 80 -12.94 -12.37 -0.50
N CYS A 81 -12.99 -11.64 0.61
CA CYS A 81 -11.94 -11.53 1.62
C CYS A 81 -11.44 -12.91 2.09
N PHE A 82 -10.12 -13.09 2.18
CA PHE A 82 -9.54 -14.34 2.65
C PHE A 82 -9.91 -14.69 4.09
N LYS A 83 -10.17 -13.69 4.93
CA LYS A 83 -10.38 -13.85 6.37
C LYS A 83 -11.85 -14.02 6.71
N CYS A 84 -12.69 -13.06 6.31
CA CYS A 84 -14.11 -13.08 6.67
C CYS A 84 -15.00 -13.86 5.70
N LYS A 85 -14.53 -14.08 4.45
CA LYS A 85 -15.27 -14.75 3.36
C LYS A 85 -16.64 -14.15 3.02
N SER A 86 -17.01 -13.00 3.58
CA SER A 86 -18.34 -12.39 3.44
C SER A 86 -18.36 -11.07 2.68
N GLU A 87 -17.23 -10.37 2.58
CA GLU A 87 -17.13 -9.04 1.96
C GLU A 87 -16.02 -9.03 0.90
N ILE A 88 -16.05 -8.03 0.01
CA ILE A 88 -15.05 -7.88 -1.06
C ILE A 88 -13.67 -7.63 -0.45
N GLY A 89 -12.68 -8.44 -0.84
CA GLY A 89 -11.31 -8.33 -0.37
C GLY A 89 -10.53 -7.22 -1.07
N THR A 90 -10.86 -5.95 -0.81
CA THR A 90 -10.02 -4.80 -1.19
C THR A 90 -8.81 -4.69 -0.26
N LEU A 91 -7.84 -3.82 -0.59
CA LEU A 91 -6.70 -3.58 0.28
C LEU A 91 -7.17 -3.02 1.65
N MET A 92 -7.99 -1.96 1.64
CA MET A 92 -8.54 -1.36 2.87
C MET A 92 -9.32 -2.37 3.70
N HIS A 93 -10.16 -3.19 3.07
CA HIS A 93 -10.89 -4.22 3.81
C HIS A 93 -9.94 -5.21 4.49
N LEU A 94 -8.91 -5.71 3.78
CA LEU A 94 -8.01 -6.71 4.34
C LEU A 94 -7.18 -6.21 5.53
N PHE A 95 -6.87 -4.91 5.59
CA PHE A 95 -5.99 -4.32 6.60
C PHE A 95 -6.72 -3.50 7.67
N TRP A 96 -7.89 -2.93 7.37
CA TRP A 96 -8.59 -2.00 8.25
C TRP A 96 -10.03 -2.42 8.55
N ASP A 97 -10.87 -2.62 7.52
CA ASP A 97 -12.32 -2.71 7.72
C ASP A 97 -12.82 -4.12 8.07
N CYS A 98 -12.04 -5.16 7.78
CA CYS A 98 -12.48 -6.54 7.98
C CYS A 98 -12.82 -6.80 9.44
N LYS A 99 -14.03 -7.30 9.70
CA LYS A 99 -14.51 -7.68 11.05
C LYS A 99 -13.60 -8.64 11.80
N LYS A 100 -12.77 -9.42 11.09
CA LYS A 100 -11.77 -10.33 11.70
C LYS A 100 -10.44 -9.63 12.01
N ILE A 101 -10.19 -8.46 11.43
CA ILE A 101 -8.96 -7.67 11.61
C ILE A 101 -9.18 -6.50 12.56
N LYS A 102 -10.34 -5.85 12.49
CA LYS A 102 -10.69 -4.70 13.32
C LYS A 102 -10.40 -4.87 14.83
N PRO A 103 -10.63 -6.04 15.46
CA PRO A 103 -10.31 -6.23 16.89
C PRO A 103 -8.81 -6.19 17.24
N PHE A 104 -7.90 -6.27 16.27
CA PHE A 104 -6.45 -6.16 16.53
C PHE A 104 -5.96 -4.71 16.55
N TRP A 105 -6.81 -3.77 16.12
CA TRP A 105 -6.52 -2.33 16.10
C TRP A 105 -7.17 -1.57 17.25
N GLN A 106 -8.06 -2.23 18.00
CA GLN A 106 -8.76 -1.69 19.17
C GLN A 106 -8.14 -2.27 20.44
#